data_AF-A0A3E4F6X3-F1
#
_entry.id   AF-A0A3E4F6X3-F1
#
_cell.length_a   1.000
_cell.length_b   1.000
_cell.length_c   1.000
_cell.angle_alpha   90.00
_cell.angle_beta   90.00
_cell.angle_gamma   90.00
#
_symmetry.space_group_name_H-M   'P 1'
#
loop_
_entity.id
_entity.type
_entity.pdbx_description
1 polymer ?
#
loop_
_entity_poly.entity_id
_entity_poly.type
_entity_poly.pdbx_seq_one_letter_code
_entity_poly.pdbx_strand_id
1 'polypeptide(L)'
;MGLTKYVQKRTELLEKELSRVLLSYSEYKNIKKKRQLIQKVELTDEQTREIDKFYYENYGKKIKKDWHKLYQSYMGVYRHNYFPEILFSTKLEPLTNPRRKAELFGDKNLLSALFGKVGNLHIPQSYISCVNGFVRDSNNEPKELETLCNTISDGRYVIKKTVDTSSGRDVMICDLKNCCDNRTKKTLYEICQEFGENYCVQECIKQCDELNRLYPNALNTFRIITYIVENKIYIAPMALRLARGGGQIETTFIMEA
;
A
#
# COMPACT_ATOMS: atom_id res chain seq x y z
N MET A 1 -10.38 -19.89 -30.91
CA MET A 1 -10.75 -18.94 -29.81
C MET A 1 -11.23 -19.61 -28.52
N GLY A 2 -11.93 -20.76 -28.54
CA GLY A 2 -12.45 -21.41 -27.31
C GLY A 2 -11.40 -22.04 -26.40
N LEU A 3 -10.41 -22.75 -26.95
CA LEU A 3 -9.37 -23.42 -26.17
C LEU A 3 -8.47 -22.43 -25.41
N THR A 4 -8.05 -21.35 -26.07
CA THR A 4 -7.22 -20.30 -25.44
C THR A 4 -7.93 -19.65 -24.26
N LYS A 5 -9.20 -19.27 -24.40
CA LYS A 5 -10.00 -18.70 -23.30
C LYS A 5 -10.21 -19.71 -22.17
N TYR A 6 -10.40 -20.99 -22.50
CA TYR A 6 -10.54 -22.05 -21.50
C TYR A 6 -9.24 -22.24 -20.69
N VAL A 7 -8.10 -22.33 -21.37
CA VAL A 7 -6.79 -22.46 -20.73
C VAL A 7 -6.51 -21.25 -19.85
N GLN A 8 -6.72 -20.03 -20.36
CA GLN A 8 -6.54 -18.80 -19.59
C GLN A 8 -7.37 -18.79 -18.29
N LYS A 9 -8.66 -19.15 -18.39
CA LYS A 9 -9.55 -19.24 -17.21
C LYS A 9 -9.05 -20.28 -16.19
N ARG A 10 -8.54 -21.42 -16.65
CA ARG A 10 -7.97 -22.46 -15.76
C ARG A 10 -6.70 -21.97 -15.08
N THR A 11 -5.81 -21.28 -15.79
CA THR A 11 -4.60 -20.69 -15.22
C THR A 11 -4.93 -19.65 -14.16
N GLU A 12 -5.90 -18.76 -14.42
CA GLU A 12 -6.35 -17.76 -13.44
C GLU A 12 -6.94 -18.39 -12.16
N LEU A 13 -7.67 -19.49 -12.30
CA LEU A 13 -8.18 -20.25 -11.15
C LEU A 13 -7.05 -20.87 -10.33
N LEU A 14 -6.06 -21.47 -10.99
CA LEU A 14 -4.89 -22.05 -10.32
C LEU A 14 -4.08 -20.98 -9.59
N GLU A 15 -3.83 -19.85 -10.24
CA GLU A 15 -3.13 -18.71 -9.66
C GLU A 15 -3.85 -18.20 -8.41
N LYS A 16 -5.19 -18.08 -8.47
CA LYS A 16 -6.02 -17.67 -7.32
C LYS A 16 -5.94 -18.65 -6.15
N GLU A 17 -5.98 -19.95 -6.41
CA GLU A 17 -5.88 -20.96 -5.34
C GLU A 17 -4.48 -21.01 -4.72
N LEU A 18 -3.41 -21.00 -5.54
CA LEU A 18 -2.03 -20.93 -5.06
C LEU A 18 -1.82 -19.71 -4.16
N SER A 19 -2.25 -18.55 -4.66
CA SER A 19 -2.25 -17.28 -3.97
C SER A 19 -2.93 -17.34 -2.60
N ARG A 20 -4.11 -17.97 -2.53
CA ARG A 20 -4.87 -18.14 -1.31
C ARG A 20 -4.17 -19.07 -0.31
N VAL A 21 -3.54 -20.14 -0.78
CA VAL A 21 -2.75 -21.06 0.04
C VAL A 21 -1.54 -20.35 0.64
N LEU A 22 -0.80 -19.58 -0.18
CA LEU A 22 0.37 -18.82 0.27
C LEU A 22 0.01 -17.76 1.30
N LEU A 23 -1.08 -17.00 1.07
CA LEU A 23 -1.61 -16.04 2.05
C LEU A 23 -2.01 -16.75 3.36
N SER A 24 -2.73 -17.86 3.25
CA SER A 24 -3.13 -18.64 4.44
C SER A 24 -1.91 -19.07 5.25
N TYR A 25 -0.88 -19.57 4.59
CA TYR A 25 0.37 -19.97 5.22
C TYR A 25 1.07 -18.79 5.90
N SER A 26 1.15 -17.64 5.23
CA SER A 26 1.69 -16.39 5.79
C SER A 26 0.95 -15.97 7.06
N GLU A 27 -0.38 -15.98 7.02
CA GLU A 27 -1.20 -15.61 8.17
C GLU A 27 -1.02 -16.55 9.37
N TYR A 28 -0.97 -17.86 9.12
CA TYR A 28 -0.64 -18.81 10.19
C TYR A 28 0.76 -18.60 10.75
N LYS A 29 1.75 -18.26 9.92
CA LYS A 29 3.11 -17.93 10.36
C LYS A 29 3.10 -16.66 11.22
N ASN A 30 2.34 -15.64 10.83
CA ASN A 30 2.19 -14.39 11.58
C ASN A 30 1.52 -14.61 12.94
N ILE A 31 0.47 -15.42 13.00
CA ILE A 31 -0.21 -15.79 14.25
C ILE A 31 0.71 -16.58 15.17
N LYS A 32 1.50 -17.54 14.63
CA LYS A 32 2.47 -18.29 15.42
C LYS A 32 3.53 -17.39 16.06
N LYS A 33 4.01 -16.36 15.37
CA LYS A 33 4.94 -15.36 15.93
C LYS A 33 4.34 -14.59 17.11
N LYS A 34 3.01 -14.43 17.13
CA LYS A 34 2.26 -13.69 18.17
C LYS A 34 1.70 -14.59 19.27
N ARG A 35 2.14 -15.85 19.35
CA ARG A 35 1.63 -16.85 20.31
C ARG A 35 1.68 -16.38 21.76
N GLN A 36 2.73 -15.66 22.16
CA GLN A 36 2.86 -15.14 23.53
C GLN A 36 1.73 -14.18 23.90
N LEU A 37 1.21 -13.39 22.96
CA LEU A 37 0.10 -12.48 23.20
C LEU A 37 -1.23 -13.24 23.30
N ILE A 38 -1.41 -14.22 22.41
CA ILE A 38 -2.60 -15.08 22.36
C ILE A 38 -2.76 -15.88 23.65
N GLN A 39 -1.66 -16.38 24.21
CA GLN A 39 -1.66 -17.17 25.44
C GLN A 39 -2.02 -16.36 26.69
N LYS A 40 -1.88 -15.03 26.66
CA LYS A 40 -2.32 -14.15 27.76
C LYS A 40 -3.83 -14.00 27.85
N VAL A 41 -4.57 -14.46 26.84
CA VAL A 41 -6.02 -14.33 26.78
C VAL A 41 -6.67 -15.71 26.90
N GLU A 42 -7.41 -15.87 27.99
CA GLU A 42 -8.30 -16.99 28.22
C GLU A 42 -9.73 -16.58 27.87
N LEU A 43 -10.36 -17.37 27.03
CA LEU A 43 -11.77 -17.20 26.70
C LEU A 43 -12.57 -18.08 27.63
N THR A 44 -13.67 -17.57 28.16
CA THR A 44 -14.62 -18.41 28.90
C THR A 44 -15.32 -19.38 27.95
N ASP A 45 -15.95 -20.41 28.50
CA ASP A 45 -16.77 -21.33 27.71
C ASP A 45 -17.90 -20.60 27.00
N GLU A 46 -18.49 -19.60 27.66
CA GLU A 46 -19.57 -18.80 27.08
C GLU A 46 -19.07 -17.98 25.90
N GLN A 47 -17.93 -17.28 26.05
CA GLN A 47 -17.30 -16.54 24.97
C GLN A 47 -16.92 -17.43 23.77
N THR A 48 -16.54 -18.69 24.05
CA THR A 48 -16.22 -19.67 23.01
C THR A 48 -17.49 -20.10 22.26
N ARG A 49 -18.60 -20.33 22.98
CA ARG A 49 -19.90 -20.66 22.38
C ARG A 49 -20.45 -19.51 21.55
N GLU A 50 -20.33 -18.27 22.02
CA GLU A 50 -20.77 -17.08 21.27
C GLU A 50 -20.04 -16.94 19.93
N ILE A 51 -18.71 -17.08 19.94
CA ILE A 51 -17.91 -17.06 18.69
C ILE A 51 -18.35 -18.20 17.77
N ASP A 52 -18.44 -19.43 18.29
CA ASP A 52 -18.82 -20.59 17.49
C ASP A 52 -20.20 -20.45 16.87
N LYS A 53 -21.18 -19.97 17.63
CA LYS A 53 -22.54 -19.71 17.17
C LYS A 53 -22.55 -18.68 16.05
N PHE A 54 -21.93 -17.52 16.28
CA PHE A 54 -21.88 -16.43 15.30
C PHE A 54 -21.28 -16.89 13.96
N TYR A 55 -20.15 -17.61 13.97
CA TYR A 55 -19.53 -18.10 12.74
C TYR A 55 -20.26 -19.28 12.12
N TYR A 56 -20.89 -20.15 12.90
CA TYR A 56 -21.68 -21.23 12.32
C TYR A 56 -22.91 -20.67 11.58
N GLU A 57 -23.63 -19.72 12.18
CA GLU A 57 -24.82 -19.10 11.59
C GLU A 57 -24.50 -18.25 10.35
N ASN A 58 -23.40 -17.48 10.36
CA ASN A 58 -23.09 -16.52 9.29
C ASN A 58 -22.06 -17.03 8.27
N TYR A 59 -21.21 -17.98 8.64
CA TYR A 59 -20.13 -18.50 7.79
C TYR A 59 -20.25 -20.00 7.50
N GLY A 60 -21.17 -20.71 8.17
CA GLY A 60 -21.43 -22.14 7.97
C GLY A 60 -20.44 -23.07 8.66
N LYS A 61 -19.45 -22.54 9.39
CA LYS A 61 -18.49 -23.35 10.15
C LYS A 61 -17.81 -22.57 11.26
N LYS A 62 -17.37 -23.31 12.28
CA LYS A 62 -16.52 -22.79 13.36
C LYS A 62 -15.14 -22.41 12.84
N ILE A 63 -14.52 -21.45 13.53
CA ILE A 63 -13.17 -20.96 13.23
C ILE A 63 -12.23 -21.13 14.43
N LYS A 64 -10.93 -20.96 14.18
CA LYS A 64 -9.92 -20.86 15.25
C LYS A 64 -10.07 -19.51 15.97
N LYS A 65 -9.92 -19.54 17.30
CA LYS A 65 -10.11 -18.37 18.17
C LYS A 65 -8.83 -17.55 18.35
N ASP A 66 -7.72 -17.98 17.77
CA ASP A 66 -6.40 -17.32 17.87
C ASP A 66 -6.48 -15.83 17.51
N TRP A 67 -7.25 -15.47 16.48
CA TRP A 67 -7.49 -14.09 16.10
C TRP A 67 -8.29 -13.31 17.15
N HIS A 68 -9.39 -13.85 17.66
CA HIS A 68 -10.17 -13.20 18.73
C HIS A 68 -9.32 -12.93 19.96
N LYS A 69 -8.54 -13.93 20.39
CA LYS A 69 -7.57 -13.80 21.48
C LYS A 69 -6.51 -12.75 21.18
N LEU A 70 -5.99 -12.73 19.96
CA LEU A 70 -4.98 -11.75 19.57
C LEU A 70 -5.52 -10.31 19.65
N TYR A 71 -6.70 -10.02 19.10
CA TYR A 71 -7.25 -8.67 19.15
C TYR A 71 -7.67 -8.25 20.55
N GLN A 72 -8.22 -9.18 21.34
CA GLN A 72 -8.49 -8.92 22.76
C GLN A 72 -7.20 -8.62 23.54
N SER A 73 -6.07 -9.24 23.19
CA SER A 73 -4.78 -8.92 23.82
C SER A 73 -4.30 -7.50 23.54
N TYR A 74 -4.71 -6.91 22.41
CA TYR A 74 -4.38 -5.52 22.05
C TYR A 74 -5.35 -4.51 22.64
N MET A 75 -6.65 -4.82 22.61
CA MET A 75 -7.71 -3.87 22.96
C MET A 75 -8.20 -3.99 24.40
N GLY A 76 -7.93 -5.12 25.06
CA GLY A 76 -8.50 -5.46 26.37
C GLY A 76 -10.00 -5.79 26.34
N VAL A 77 -10.65 -5.75 25.18
CA VAL A 77 -12.10 -5.92 25.03
C VAL A 77 -12.40 -7.19 24.24
N TYR A 78 -13.27 -8.04 24.80
CA TYR A 78 -13.81 -9.21 24.11
C TYR A 78 -14.83 -8.82 23.04
N ARG A 79 -14.74 -9.42 21.86
CA ARG A 79 -15.73 -9.29 20.77
C ARG A 79 -15.91 -10.62 20.05
N HIS A 80 -17.13 -11.17 20.11
CA HIS A 80 -17.47 -12.42 19.43
C HIS A 80 -17.56 -12.26 17.90
N ASN A 81 -17.93 -11.07 17.42
CA ASN A 81 -18.18 -10.75 16.02
C ASN A 81 -16.98 -10.13 15.28
N TYR A 82 -15.79 -10.19 15.86
CA TYR A 82 -14.57 -9.69 15.21
C TYR A 82 -14.23 -10.52 13.97
N PHE A 83 -14.04 -9.88 12.81
CA PHE A 83 -13.73 -10.57 11.56
C PHE A 83 -12.24 -10.93 11.43
N PRO A 84 -11.83 -12.20 11.33
CA PRO A 84 -10.44 -12.62 11.53
C PRO A 84 -9.59 -12.33 10.29
N GLU A 85 -8.32 -11.93 10.48
CA GLU A 85 -7.38 -11.63 9.39
C GLU A 85 -7.28 -12.74 8.35
N ILE A 86 -7.34 -14.01 8.77
CA ILE A 86 -7.31 -15.14 7.83
C ILE A 86 -8.53 -15.16 6.90
N LEU A 87 -9.71 -14.77 7.37
CA LEU A 87 -10.88 -14.67 6.49
C LEU A 87 -10.81 -13.39 5.66
N PHE A 88 -10.28 -12.31 6.21
CA PHE A 88 -10.06 -11.08 5.47
C PHE A 88 -9.16 -11.30 4.26
N SER A 89 -7.89 -11.62 4.49
CA SER A 89 -6.87 -11.81 3.45
C SER A 89 -7.17 -12.96 2.48
N THR A 90 -7.78 -14.06 2.94
CA THR A 90 -7.97 -15.26 2.09
C THR A 90 -9.34 -15.37 1.46
N LYS A 91 -10.34 -14.61 1.93
CA LYS A 91 -11.72 -14.67 1.44
C LYS A 91 -12.25 -13.32 1.01
N LEU A 92 -12.24 -12.32 1.89
CA LEU A 92 -12.90 -11.04 1.62
C LEU A 92 -12.10 -10.19 0.63
N GLU A 93 -10.83 -9.91 0.94
CA GLU A 93 -9.96 -9.06 0.12
C GLU A 93 -9.86 -9.57 -1.34
N PRO A 94 -9.69 -10.87 -1.65
CA PRO A 94 -9.65 -11.33 -3.04
C PRO A 94 -10.98 -11.17 -3.80
N LEU A 95 -12.10 -10.97 -3.10
CA LEU A 95 -13.41 -10.72 -3.71
C LEU A 95 -13.62 -9.21 -3.95
N THR A 96 -13.27 -8.38 -2.97
CA THR A 96 -13.47 -6.93 -3.02
C THR A 96 -12.36 -6.20 -3.78
N ASN A 97 -11.15 -6.75 -3.77
CA ASN A 97 -9.96 -6.18 -4.38
C ASN A 97 -9.24 -7.20 -5.28
N PRO A 98 -9.72 -7.43 -6.51
CA PRO A 98 -9.07 -8.34 -7.45
C PRO A 98 -7.63 -7.90 -7.73
N ARG A 99 -6.66 -8.79 -7.53
CA ARG A 99 -5.21 -8.48 -7.56
C ARG A 99 -4.75 -7.69 -8.76
N ARG A 100 -5.11 -8.10 -9.98
CA ARG A 100 -4.74 -7.36 -11.20
C ARG A 100 -5.22 -5.91 -11.20
N LYS A 101 -6.39 -5.64 -10.62
CA LYS A 101 -6.89 -4.26 -10.46
C LYS A 101 -6.09 -3.55 -9.38
N ALA A 102 -5.83 -4.21 -8.25
CA ALA A 102 -5.02 -3.66 -7.17
C ALA A 102 -3.62 -3.25 -7.66
N GLU A 103 -2.96 -4.10 -8.46
CA GLU A 103 -1.65 -3.83 -9.08
C GLU A 103 -1.71 -2.62 -10.02
N LEU A 104 -2.74 -2.55 -10.88
CA LEU A 104 -2.95 -1.41 -11.77
C LEU A 104 -3.12 -0.10 -10.99
N PHE A 105 -3.97 -0.08 -9.96
CA PHE A 105 -4.19 1.10 -9.13
C PHE A 105 -2.99 1.41 -8.20
N GLY A 106 -2.12 0.43 -7.96
CA GLY A 106 -0.90 0.58 -7.17
C GLY A 106 0.25 1.25 -7.93
N ASP A 107 0.23 1.26 -9.26
CA ASP A 107 1.27 1.92 -10.06
C ASP A 107 1.15 3.44 -9.97
N LYS A 108 2.15 4.04 -9.31
CA LYS A 108 2.22 5.50 -9.09
C LYS A 108 2.29 6.30 -10.40
N ASN A 109 2.75 5.70 -11.49
CA ASN A 109 2.82 6.35 -12.81
C ASN A 109 1.43 6.54 -13.45
N LEU A 110 0.40 5.83 -12.98
CA LEU A 110 -0.95 5.91 -13.52
C LEU A 110 -1.83 6.93 -12.79
N LEU A 111 -1.42 7.40 -11.61
CA LEU A 111 -2.24 8.27 -10.76
C LEU A 111 -2.67 9.56 -11.47
N SER A 112 -1.74 10.23 -12.15
CA SER A 112 -2.05 11.47 -12.89
C SER A 112 -3.01 11.19 -14.06
N ALA A 113 -2.81 10.11 -14.80
CA ALA A 113 -3.69 9.74 -15.91
C ALA A 113 -5.10 9.36 -15.45
N LEU A 114 -5.22 8.67 -14.32
CA LEU A 114 -6.50 8.20 -13.77
C LEU A 114 -7.28 9.30 -13.05
N PHE A 115 -6.59 10.15 -12.28
CA PHE A 115 -7.22 11.04 -11.31
C PHE A 115 -6.85 12.52 -11.49
N GLY A 116 -5.96 12.89 -12.43
CA GLY A 116 -5.49 14.27 -12.61
C GLY A 116 -6.57 15.26 -13.07
N LYS A 117 -7.73 14.77 -13.53
CA LYS A 117 -8.89 15.59 -13.90
C LYS A 117 -9.94 15.72 -12.79
N VAL A 118 -9.72 15.07 -11.63
CA VAL A 118 -10.64 15.14 -10.50
C VAL A 118 -10.47 16.50 -9.80
N GLY A 119 -11.53 17.30 -9.76
CA GLY A 119 -11.51 18.59 -9.08
C GLY A 119 -11.24 18.44 -7.58
N ASN A 120 -10.53 19.41 -6.99
CA ASN A 120 -10.14 19.45 -5.58
C ASN A 120 -9.26 18.28 -5.09
N LEU A 121 -8.70 17.49 -6.01
CA LEU A 121 -7.70 16.49 -5.69
C LEU A 121 -6.31 17.03 -6.05
N HIS A 122 -5.46 17.18 -5.04
CA HIS A 122 -4.06 17.52 -5.27
C HIS A 122 -3.23 16.25 -5.44
N ILE A 123 -2.68 16.05 -6.63
CA ILE A 123 -1.72 14.99 -6.94
C ILE A 123 -0.36 15.66 -7.16
N PRO A 124 0.72 15.20 -6.51
CA PRO A 124 2.05 15.78 -6.71
C PRO A 124 2.43 15.76 -8.18
N GLN A 125 2.97 16.87 -8.68
CA GLN A 125 3.38 16.97 -10.07
C GLN A 125 4.46 15.92 -10.38
N SER A 126 4.25 15.13 -11.44
CA SER A 126 5.25 14.21 -11.97
C SER A 126 6.02 14.91 -13.08
N TYR A 127 7.34 14.96 -12.96
CA TYR A 127 8.22 15.60 -13.94
C TYR A 127 8.78 14.59 -14.94
N ILE A 128 9.17 13.41 -14.42
CA ILE A 128 9.67 12.29 -15.20
C ILE A 128 8.94 11.04 -14.72
N SER A 129 8.44 10.23 -15.64
CA SER A 129 7.96 8.88 -15.35
C SER A 129 8.62 7.87 -16.26
N CYS A 130 8.96 6.72 -15.72
CA CYS A 130 9.54 5.59 -16.45
C CYS A 130 8.69 4.35 -16.16
N VAL A 131 8.18 3.72 -17.22
CA VAL A 131 7.40 2.47 -17.15
C VAL A 131 8.03 1.47 -18.11
N ASN A 132 8.56 0.36 -17.59
CA ASN A 132 9.31 -0.64 -18.36
C ASN A 132 10.37 -0.01 -19.28
N GLY A 133 11.11 0.98 -18.77
CA GLY A 133 12.15 1.69 -19.53
C GLY A 133 11.64 2.80 -20.45
N PHE A 134 10.33 2.94 -20.65
CA PHE A 134 9.74 4.01 -21.44
C PHE A 134 9.62 5.29 -20.62
N VAL A 135 10.46 6.27 -20.94
CA VAL A 135 10.53 7.55 -20.25
C VAL A 135 9.56 8.57 -20.87
N ARG A 136 8.83 9.27 -20.00
CA ARG A 136 7.83 10.27 -20.37
C ARG A 136 7.94 11.52 -19.51
N ASP A 137 7.54 12.65 -20.06
CA ASP A 137 7.45 13.93 -19.37
C ASP A 137 6.16 14.10 -18.54
N SER A 138 5.96 15.29 -17.98
CA SER A 138 4.78 15.64 -17.19
C SER A 138 3.44 15.57 -17.93
N ASN A 139 3.46 15.62 -19.27
CA ASN A 139 2.28 15.49 -20.13
C ASN A 139 2.05 14.03 -20.58
N ASN A 140 2.83 13.08 -20.06
CA ASN A 140 2.92 11.69 -20.52
C ASN A 140 3.45 11.52 -21.95
N GLU A 141 4.15 12.51 -22.50
CA GLU A 141 4.75 12.40 -23.83
C GLU A 141 6.11 11.69 -23.74
N PRO A 142 6.41 10.73 -24.64
CA PRO A 142 7.71 10.05 -24.67
C PRO A 142 8.86 11.02 -24.93
N LYS A 143 9.94 10.91 -24.13
CA LYS A 143 11.15 11.72 -24.26
C LYS A 143 12.39 10.90 -23.93
N GLU A 144 13.54 11.36 -24.41
CA GLU A 144 14.83 10.85 -23.95
C GLU A 144 15.09 11.30 -22.51
N LEU A 145 15.63 10.39 -21.69
CA LEU A 145 15.88 10.63 -20.27
C LEU A 145 16.84 11.79 -20.03
N GLU A 146 17.98 11.80 -20.74
CA GLU A 146 19.01 12.83 -20.55
C GLU A 146 18.47 14.23 -20.89
N THR A 147 17.75 14.33 -22.00
CA THR A 147 17.03 15.55 -22.40
C THR A 147 16.08 16.02 -21.30
N LEU A 148 15.29 15.11 -20.71
CA LEU A 148 14.38 15.48 -19.63
C LEU A 148 15.11 15.94 -18.37
N CYS A 149 16.13 15.19 -17.93
CA CYS A 149 16.92 15.53 -16.75
C CYS A 149 17.50 16.96 -16.84
N ASN A 150 17.92 17.38 -18.04
CA ASN A 150 18.48 18.71 -18.28
C ASN A 150 17.45 19.85 -18.27
N THR A 151 16.15 19.54 -18.30
CA THR A 151 15.07 20.54 -18.20
C THR A 151 14.55 20.73 -16.76
N ILE A 152 14.98 19.87 -15.83
CA ILE A 152 14.57 19.96 -14.42
C ILE A 152 15.30 21.13 -13.76
N SER A 153 14.52 22.05 -13.19
CA SER A 153 15.03 23.19 -12.44
C SER A 153 15.69 22.79 -11.12
N ASP A 154 16.51 23.68 -10.56
CA ASP A 154 17.01 23.55 -9.20
C ASP A 154 15.85 23.44 -8.19
N GLY A 155 16.00 22.55 -7.19
CA GLY A 155 14.97 22.34 -6.18
C GLY A 155 14.96 20.95 -5.56
N ARG A 156 13.96 20.71 -4.69
CA ARG A 156 13.79 19.42 -4.01
C ARG A 156 12.76 18.54 -4.70
N TYR A 157 13.15 17.29 -4.94
CA TYR A 157 12.35 16.30 -5.66
C TYR A 157 12.32 14.99 -4.91
N VAL A 158 11.29 14.18 -5.17
CA VAL A 158 11.19 12.81 -4.66
C VAL A 158 11.22 11.84 -5.81
N ILE A 159 12.17 10.92 -5.78
CA ILE A 159 12.33 9.84 -6.75
C ILE A 159 11.87 8.55 -6.09
N LYS A 160 10.98 7.81 -6.75
CA LYS A 160 10.36 6.61 -6.18
C LYS A 160 10.31 5.52 -7.23
N LYS A 161 10.57 4.27 -6.86
CA LYS A 161 10.12 3.15 -7.68
C LYS A 161 8.59 3.06 -7.65
N THR A 162 8.00 2.67 -8.77
CA THR A 162 6.54 2.71 -8.95
C THR A 162 5.86 1.35 -8.78
N VAL A 163 6.55 0.25 -9.07
CA VAL A 163 6.04 -1.14 -8.99
C VAL A 163 6.64 -1.88 -7.79
N ASP A 164 5.85 -2.76 -7.15
CA ASP A 164 6.26 -3.68 -6.07
C ASP A 164 7.02 -3.07 -4.88
N THR A 165 6.78 -1.77 -4.64
CA THR A 165 7.40 -1.06 -3.52
C THR A 165 6.49 -1.05 -2.30
N SER A 166 7.06 -1.39 -1.15
CA SER A 166 6.43 -1.19 0.16
C SER A 166 7.42 -0.58 1.14
N SER A 167 6.91 0.09 2.16
CA SER A 167 7.71 0.62 3.27
C SER A 167 8.79 1.65 2.91
N GLY A 168 8.72 2.24 1.70
CA GLY A 168 9.54 3.38 1.24
C GLY A 168 11.04 3.18 1.29
N ARG A 169 11.47 1.92 1.21
CA ARG A 169 12.86 1.54 0.98
C ARG A 169 13.37 2.00 -0.39
N ASP A 170 12.47 2.25 -1.33
CA ASP A 170 12.76 2.65 -2.71
C ASP A 170 12.34 4.11 -2.99
N VAL A 171 12.62 4.99 -2.04
CA VAL A 171 12.34 6.44 -2.13
C VAL A 171 13.59 7.24 -1.81
N MET A 172 13.95 8.17 -2.68
CA MET A 172 15.04 9.12 -2.47
C MET A 172 14.49 10.55 -2.55
N ILE A 173 14.82 11.38 -1.56
CA ILE A 173 14.66 12.83 -1.67
C ILE A 173 15.98 13.39 -2.20
N CYS A 174 15.89 14.13 -3.30
CA CYS A 174 17.02 14.84 -3.90
C CYS A 174 16.89 16.35 -3.67
N ASP A 175 18.02 17.02 -3.59
CA ASP A 175 18.14 18.47 -3.58
C ASP A 175 19.05 18.87 -4.75
N LEU A 176 18.43 19.17 -5.89
CA LEU A 176 19.11 19.36 -7.15
C LEU A 176 19.61 20.80 -7.31
N LYS A 177 20.88 20.91 -7.72
CA LYS A 177 21.51 22.15 -8.15
C LYS A 177 22.34 21.88 -9.40
N ASN A 178 22.07 22.61 -10.49
CA ASN A 178 22.66 22.35 -11.81
C ASN A 178 22.56 20.87 -12.22
N CYS A 179 21.36 20.29 -12.10
CA CYS A 179 21.06 18.87 -12.38
C CYS A 179 21.77 17.83 -11.49
N CYS A 180 22.49 18.24 -10.45
CA CYS A 180 23.20 17.34 -9.53
C CYS A 180 22.62 17.38 -8.12
N ASP A 181 22.49 16.22 -7.47
CA ASP A 181 22.06 16.15 -6.07
C ASP A 181 23.18 16.66 -5.14
N ASN A 182 22.82 17.58 -4.24
CA ASN A 182 23.78 18.21 -3.35
C ASN A 182 24.45 17.23 -2.38
N ARG A 183 23.80 16.11 -2.04
CA ARG A 183 24.30 15.14 -1.06
C ARG A 183 25.13 14.05 -1.72
N THR A 184 24.62 13.39 -2.76
CA THR A 184 25.29 12.27 -3.42
C THR A 184 26.28 12.72 -4.48
N LYS A 185 26.17 13.97 -4.95
CA LYS A 185 26.93 14.54 -6.08
C LYS A 185 26.67 13.86 -7.43
N LYS A 186 25.70 12.94 -7.49
CA LYS A 186 25.27 12.30 -8.74
C LYS A 186 24.36 13.25 -9.52
N THR A 187 24.44 13.17 -10.83
CA THR A 187 23.47 13.79 -11.74
C THR A 187 22.11 13.14 -11.57
N LEU A 188 21.04 13.88 -11.89
CA LEU A 188 19.69 13.31 -11.93
C LEU A 188 19.60 12.11 -12.88
N TYR A 189 20.34 12.15 -13.99
CA TYR A 189 20.42 11.05 -14.95
C TYR A 189 20.95 9.75 -14.32
N GLU A 190 22.09 9.83 -13.62
CA GLU A 190 22.67 8.68 -12.92
C GLU A 190 21.73 8.12 -11.84
N ILE A 191 21.08 9.01 -11.09
CA ILE A 191 20.11 8.60 -10.06
C ILE A 191 18.94 7.87 -10.72
N CYS A 192 18.38 8.40 -11.81
CA CYS A 192 17.30 7.76 -12.55
C CYS A 192 17.70 6.37 -13.09
N GLN A 193 18.93 6.19 -13.57
CA GLN A 193 19.45 4.89 -14.00
C GLN A 193 19.50 3.88 -12.85
N GLU A 194 19.88 4.30 -11.64
CA GLU A 194 19.93 3.44 -10.45
C GLU A 194 18.55 2.97 -9.99
N PHE A 195 17.50 3.76 -10.27
CA PHE A 195 16.12 3.37 -9.99
C PHE A 195 15.57 2.35 -11.01
N GLY A 196 16.24 2.15 -12.14
CA GLY A 196 15.94 1.11 -13.13
C GLY A 196 14.80 1.47 -14.08
N GLU A 197 13.93 0.52 -14.37
CA GLU A 197 12.94 0.64 -15.46
C GLU A 197 11.56 1.12 -15.02
N ASN A 198 11.33 1.29 -13.71
CA ASN A 198 10.02 1.60 -13.15
C ASN A 198 10.12 2.60 -12.01
N TYR A 199 10.09 3.90 -12.35
CA TYR A 199 10.24 4.99 -11.37
C TYR A 199 9.51 6.25 -11.79
N CYS A 200 9.37 7.17 -10.85
CA CYS A 200 8.92 8.53 -11.10
C CYS A 200 9.77 9.55 -10.34
N VAL A 201 9.97 10.72 -10.94
CA VAL A 201 10.51 11.93 -10.31
C VAL A 201 9.34 12.89 -10.10
N GLN A 202 9.05 13.20 -8.85
CA GLN A 202 7.88 13.97 -8.43
C GLN A 202 8.25 15.17 -7.58
N GLU A 203 7.32 16.12 -7.52
CA GLU A 203 7.34 17.23 -6.56
C GLU A 203 7.55 16.73 -5.13
N CYS A 204 8.44 17.42 -4.40
CA CYS A 204 8.57 17.22 -2.96
C CYS A 204 7.50 18.03 -2.21
N ILE A 205 6.41 17.37 -1.83
CA ILE A 205 5.31 17.96 -1.08
C ILE A 205 5.84 18.64 0.19
N LYS A 206 5.30 19.81 0.50
CA LYS A 206 5.50 20.51 1.77
C LYS A 206 4.31 20.28 2.68
N GLN A 207 4.61 19.96 3.93
CA GLN A 207 3.60 19.82 4.96
C GLN A 207 3.02 21.18 5.37
N CYS A 208 1.73 21.21 5.76
CA CYS A 208 1.07 22.40 6.31
C CYS A 208 1.57 22.75 7.72
N ASP A 209 1.32 23.99 8.14
CA ASP A 209 1.83 24.54 9.40
C ASP A 209 1.35 23.76 10.63
N GLU A 210 0.10 23.28 10.64
CA GLU A 210 -0.48 22.54 11.76
C GLU A 210 0.26 21.23 12.01
N LEU A 211 0.54 20.47 10.96
CA LEU A 211 1.25 19.21 11.09
C LEU A 211 2.75 19.42 11.35
N ASN A 212 3.34 20.51 10.83
CA ASN A 212 4.72 20.89 11.14
C ASN A 212 4.90 21.19 12.63
N ARG A 213 3.88 21.74 13.31
CA ARG A 213 3.93 21.95 14.77
C ARG A 213 3.94 20.65 15.56
N LEU A 214 3.34 19.57 15.03
CA LEU A 214 3.32 18.26 15.69
C LEU A 214 4.65 17.53 15.54
N TYR A 215 5.17 17.47 14.32
CA TYR A 215 6.48 16.90 14.05
C TYR A 215 7.12 17.57 12.83
N PRO A 216 8.06 18.51 13.02
CA PRO A 216 8.65 19.28 11.94
C PRO A 216 9.64 18.45 11.12
N ASN A 217 9.98 18.95 9.94
CA ASN A 217 10.98 18.36 9.03
C ASN A 217 10.65 16.94 8.54
N ALA A 218 9.37 16.55 8.56
CA ALA A 218 8.89 15.30 7.99
C ALA A 218 7.54 15.46 7.29
N LEU A 219 7.14 14.42 6.54
CA LEU A 219 5.80 14.31 6.00
C LEU A 219 4.92 13.43 6.90
N ASN A 220 4.21 14.08 7.82
CA ASN A 220 3.13 13.43 8.57
C ASN A 220 1.93 13.21 7.66
N THR A 221 1.30 12.03 7.76
CA THR A 221 0.23 11.62 6.85
C THR A 221 -0.99 11.12 7.60
N PHE A 222 -2.18 11.37 7.06
CA PHE A 222 -3.39 10.69 7.51
C PHE A 222 -3.57 9.42 6.68
N ARG A 223 -3.72 8.29 7.36
CA ARG A 223 -4.24 7.07 6.75
C ARG A 223 -5.75 7.07 6.91
N ILE A 224 -6.43 7.14 5.77
CA ILE A 224 -7.88 6.97 5.68
C ILE A 224 -8.12 5.58 5.10
N ILE A 225 -8.81 4.73 5.85
CA ILE A 225 -9.23 3.42 5.38
C ILE A 225 -10.66 3.57 4.86
N THR A 226 -10.89 3.13 3.63
CA THR A 226 -12.21 3.14 3.01
C THR A 226 -12.54 1.76 2.47
N TYR A 227 -13.80 1.36 2.52
CA TYR A 227 -14.28 0.14 1.88
C TYR A 227 -15.51 0.42 1.02
N ILE A 228 -15.62 -0.31 -0.09
CA ILE A 228 -16.73 -0.20 -1.04
C ILE A 228 -17.61 -1.43 -0.91
N VAL A 229 -18.86 -1.22 -0.51
CA VAL A 229 -19.88 -2.28 -0.38
C VAL A 229 -21.20 -1.75 -0.94
N GLU A 230 -21.88 -2.56 -1.75
CA GLU A 230 -23.16 -2.17 -2.39
C GLU A 230 -23.08 -0.82 -3.15
N ASN A 231 -21.98 -0.59 -3.85
CA ASN A 231 -21.69 0.66 -4.57
C ASN A 231 -21.67 1.92 -3.69
N LYS A 232 -21.50 1.76 -2.37
CA LYS A 232 -21.31 2.88 -1.43
C LYS A 232 -19.90 2.83 -0.85
N ILE A 233 -19.31 4.02 -0.69
CA ILE A 233 -18.02 4.20 -0.02
C ILE A 233 -18.29 4.45 1.45
N TYR A 234 -17.65 3.66 2.31
CA TYR A 234 -17.67 3.85 3.75
C TYR A 234 -16.28 4.24 4.23
N ILE A 235 -16.22 5.17 5.18
CA ILE A 235 -14.99 5.64 5.79
C ILE A 235 -14.84 4.92 7.14
N ALA A 236 -13.75 4.20 7.30
CA ALA A 236 -13.36 3.53 8.55
C ALA A 236 -12.46 4.48 9.39
N PRO A 237 -11.91 4.04 10.55
CA PRO A 237 -11.10 4.92 11.39
C PRO A 237 -9.93 5.56 10.62
N MET A 238 -9.75 6.86 10.83
CA MET A 238 -8.59 7.61 10.35
C MET A 238 -7.48 7.55 11.40
N ALA A 239 -6.24 7.38 10.95
CA ALA A 239 -5.07 7.40 11.82
C ALA A 239 -4.07 8.45 11.33
N LEU A 240 -3.68 9.37 12.21
CA LEU A 240 -2.54 10.24 11.98
C LEU A 240 -1.25 9.44 12.19
N ARG A 241 -0.38 9.46 11.19
CA ARG A 241 0.94 8.85 11.21
C ARG A 241 2.00 9.93 11.27
N LEU A 242 2.83 9.85 12.31
CA LEU A 242 3.89 10.80 12.58
C LEU A 242 5.23 10.13 12.33
N ALA A 243 6.12 10.83 11.63
CA ALA A 243 7.48 10.35 11.46
C ALA A 243 8.19 10.15 12.82
N ARG A 244 9.16 9.22 12.84
CA ARG A 244 9.92 8.86 14.04
C ARG A 244 11.42 8.87 13.76
N GLY A 245 12.20 9.21 14.79
CA GLY A 245 13.67 9.02 14.79
C GLY A 245 14.44 9.84 13.76
N GLY A 246 13.95 11.04 13.40
CA GLY A 246 14.63 11.90 12.42
C GLY A 246 14.45 11.50 10.94
N GLY A 247 13.58 10.51 10.65
CA GLY A 247 13.23 10.16 9.27
C GLY A 247 12.45 11.28 8.58
N GLN A 248 12.81 11.60 7.32
CA GLN A 248 12.14 12.64 6.52
C GLN A 248 10.80 12.18 5.94
N ILE A 249 10.58 10.86 5.83
CA ILE A 249 9.32 10.25 5.37
C ILE A 249 9.09 9.00 6.24
N GLU A 250 7.94 8.91 6.90
CA GLU A 250 7.50 7.63 7.50
C GLU A 250 6.88 6.79 6.40
N THR A 251 7.58 5.75 5.96
CA THR A 251 7.06 4.85 4.95
C THR A 251 6.67 3.52 5.53
N THR A 252 5.36 3.36 5.68
CA THR A 252 4.72 2.06 5.57
C THR A 252 3.42 2.32 4.84
N PHE A 253 3.46 2.47 3.51
CA PHE A 253 2.28 2.23 2.67
C PHE A 253 1.92 0.76 2.86
N ILE A 254 0.85 0.52 3.60
CA ILE A 254 0.08 -0.70 3.45
C ILE A 254 -1.24 -0.14 2.91
N MET A 255 -1.43 -0.25 1.60
CA MET A 255 -2.79 -0.35 1.08
C MET A 255 -3.28 -1.69 1.61
N GLU A 256 -3.88 -1.68 2.80
CA GLU A 256 -4.80 -2.73 3.22
C GLU A 256 -6.12 -2.26 2.61
N ALA A 257 -6.42 -2.82 1.45
CA ALA A 257 -7.74 -2.72 0.83
C ALA A 257 -8.62 -3.84 1.39
#